data_AF-A0A8E2AMV9-F1
#
_entry.id   AF-A0A8E2AMV9-F1
#
_cell.length_a   1.000
_cell.length_b   1.000
_cell.length_c   1.000
_cell.angle_alpha   90.00
_cell.angle_beta   90.00
_cell.angle_gamma   90.00
#
_symmetry.space_group_name_H-M   'P 1'
#
loop_
_entity.id
_entity.type
_entity.pdbx_description
1 polymer ?
#
loop_
_entity_poly.entity_id
_entity_poly.type
_entity_poly.pdbx_seq_one_letter_code
_entity_poly.pdbx_strand_id
1 'polypeptide(L)'
;ECLALPGDFSAEQFEEYGLISLGVVKMRLHLGRGYNLLGAVRQAVQHRGAFIEEKVKNSRGTKDNTRAQTIIKQAKTQLDNLANKYNENWDRLASLLRVLLRDKLTAAERNDLKALRRLDLQTDLRARDIQAARTLGDSRFVGSWIWSVHAGGSGREEAERVEWFRARAEKERYDEEVNILHAEFRRTIKSFMKMSEVWEAAARKSDRSPGAKAYAKQKSFMFKRMQDVATEYLDE
;
A
#
# COMPACT_ATOMS: atom_id res chain seq x y z
N GLU A 1 -27.12 13.07 -33.57
CA GLU A 1 -28.47 12.48 -33.43
C GLU A 1 -28.70 12.07 -31.99
N CYS A 2 -29.84 12.42 -31.41
CA CYS A 2 -30.23 11.95 -30.08
C CYS A 2 -30.70 10.51 -30.24
N LEU A 3 -29.81 9.55 -29.97
CA LEU A 3 -30.16 8.14 -29.88
C LEU A 3 -31.10 8.03 -28.70
N ALA A 4 -32.42 7.94 -28.92
CA ALA A 4 -33.47 7.85 -27.90
C ALA A 4 -33.26 6.63 -26.98
N LEU A 5 -32.32 6.76 -26.06
CA LEU A 5 -31.90 5.72 -25.16
C LEU A 5 -32.80 5.79 -23.93
N PRO A 6 -32.93 4.70 -23.16
CA PRO A 6 -33.72 4.69 -21.93
C PRO A 6 -33.27 5.66 -20.82
N GLY A 7 -32.36 6.61 -21.07
CA GLY A 7 -32.05 7.73 -20.16
C GLY A 7 -32.60 9.08 -20.65
N ASP A 8 -33.13 9.12 -21.87
CA ASP A 8 -33.65 10.33 -22.53
C ASP A 8 -35.17 10.48 -22.39
N PHE A 9 -35.83 9.48 -21.77
CA PHE A 9 -37.26 9.45 -21.51
C PHE A 9 -37.56 9.87 -20.07
N SER A 10 -38.68 10.57 -19.87
CA SER A 10 -39.22 10.85 -18.54
C SER A 10 -39.79 9.58 -17.90
N ALA A 11 -40.04 9.61 -16.58
CA ALA A 11 -40.66 8.50 -15.87
C ALA A 11 -42.05 8.16 -16.43
N GLU A 12 -42.82 9.17 -16.82
CA GLU A 12 -44.14 9.03 -17.42
C GLU A 12 -44.08 8.31 -18.78
N GLN A 13 -43.11 8.70 -19.63
CA GLN A 13 -42.88 8.05 -20.93
C GLN A 13 -42.41 6.60 -20.78
N PHE A 14 -41.68 6.28 -19.70
CA PHE A 14 -41.24 4.92 -19.42
C PHE A 14 -42.38 3.97 -19.10
N GLU A 15 -43.39 4.46 -18.39
CA GLU A 15 -44.60 3.70 -18.08
C GLU A 15 -45.51 3.61 -19.30
N GLU A 16 -45.71 4.72 -20.03
CA GLU A 16 -46.51 4.77 -21.24
C GLU A 16 -46.01 3.80 -22.33
N TYR A 17 -44.69 3.75 -22.54
CA TYR A 17 -44.08 2.85 -23.53
C TYR A 17 -43.76 1.45 -23.00
N GLY A 18 -44.09 1.12 -21.74
CA GLY A 18 -43.83 -0.20 -21.16
C GLY A 18 -42.35 -0.57 -21.06
N LEU A 19 -41.44 0.42 -20.96
CA LEU A 19 -39.99 0.24 -21.05
C LEU A 19 -39.32 -0.19 -19.74
N ILE A 20 -40.11 -0.47 -18.70
CA ILE A 20 -39.61 -0.78 -17.34
C ILE A 20 -38.66 -1.99 -17.36
N SER A 21 -39.02 -3.06 -18.04
CA SER A 21 -38.20 -4.29 -18.14
C SER A 21 -36.86 -4.02 -18.83
N LEU A 22 -36.87 -3.23 -19.91
CA LEU A 22 -35.68 -2.82 -20.64
C LEU A 22 -34.78 -1.90 -19.79
N GLY A 23 -35.39 -1.00 -19.01
CA GLY A 23 -34.69 -0.16 -18.04
C GLY A 23 -33.91 -0.98 -17.01
N VAL A 24 -34.52 -2.03 -16.46
CA VAL A 24 -33.86 -2.95 -15.51
C VAL A 24 -32.68 -3.68 -16.17
N VAL A 25 -32.84 -4.16 -17.41
CA VAL A 25 -31.74 -4.82 -18.13
C VAL A 25 -30.58 -3.84 -18.38
N LYS A 26 -30.88 -2.63 -18.85
CA LYS A 26 -29.88 -1.59 -19.08
C LYS A 26 -29.16 -1.18 -17.79
N MET A 27 -29.87 -1.08 -16.67
CA MET A 27 -29.28 -0.85 -15.35
C MET A 27 -28.25 -1.94 -15.01
N ARG A 28 -28.62 -3.22 -15.16
CA ARG A 28 -27.70 -4.36 -14.89
C ARG A 28 -26.46 -4.29 -15.76
N LEU A 29 -26.60 -3.90 -17.03
CA LEU A 29 -25.45 -3.69 -17.92
C LEU A 29 -24.55 -2.54 -17.45
N HIS A 30 -25.13 -1.42 -16.99
CA HIS A 30 -24.36 -0.31 -16.43
C HIS A 30 -23.68 -0.67 -15.11
N LEU A 31 -24.32 -1.48 -14.26
CA LEU A 31 -23.72 -2.04 -13.04
C LEU A 31 -22.49 -2.89 -13.37
N GLY A 32 -22.66 -3.89 -14.25
CA GLY A 32 -21.55 -4.76 -14.68
C GLY A 32 -20.42 -3.96 -15.34
N ARG A 33 -20.76 -3.02 -16.22
CA ARG A 33 -19.78 -2.10 -16.83
C ARG A 33 -19.09 -1.23 -15.78
N GLY A 34 -19.81 -0.77 -14.75
CA GLY A 34 -19.27 0.00 -13.64
C GLY A 34 -18.21 -0.77 -12.88
N TYR A 35 -18.47 -2.02 -12.52
CA TYR A 35 -17.48 -2.89 -11.87
C TYR A 35 -16.26 -3.16 -12.74
N ASN A 36 -16.46 -3.45 -14.04
CA ASN A 36 -15.34 -3.65 -14.97
C ASN A 36 -14.47 -2.40 -15.11
N LEU A 37 -15.10 -1.22 -15.25
CA LEU A 37 -14.38 0.05 -15.33
C LEU A 37 -13.66 0.38 -14.01
N LEU A 38 -14.28 0.09 -12.87
CA LEU A 38 -13.66 0.29 -11.56
C LEU A 38 -12.44 -0.63 -11.38
N GLY A 39 -12.52 -1.89 -11.83
CA GLY A 39 -11.38 -2.80 -11.90
C GLY A 39 -10.24 -2.27 -12.77
N ALA A 40 -10.58 -1.76 -13.97
CA ALA A 40 -9.60 -1.14 -14.85
C ALA A 40 -8.95 0.13 -14.24
N VAL A 41 -9.72 0.95 -13.53
CA VAL A 41 -9.20 2.12 -12.79
C VAL A 41 -8.21 1.66 -11.72
N ARG A 42 -8.54 0.65 -10.92
CA ARG A 42 -7.61 0.11 -9.89
C ARG A 42 -6.30 -0.37 -10.50
N GLN A 43 -6.36 -1.15 -11.58
CA GLN A 43 -5.17 -1.63 -12.28
C GLN A 43 -4.34 -0.45 -12.80
N ALA A 44 -4.97 0.55 -13.41
CA ALA A 44 -4.27 1.74 -13.89
C ALA A 44 -3.62 2.55 -12.76
N VAL A 45 -4.28 2.66 -11.59
CA VAL A 45 -3.69 3.27 -10.38
C VAL A 45 -2.45 2.49 -9.91
N GLN A 46 -2.53 1.16 -9.87
CA GLN A 46 -1.41 0.28 -9.50
C GLN A 46 -0.24 0.39 -10.48
N HIS A 47 -0.50 0.32 -11.79
CA HIS A 47 0.53 0.45 -12.82
C HIS A 47 1.25 1.80 -12.74
N ARG A 48 0.49 2.89 -12.55
CA ARG A 48 1.08 4.22 -12.35
C ARG A 48 1.96 4.27 -11.11
N GLY A 49 1.51 3.67 -10.00
CA GLY A 49 2.31 3.55 -8.77
C GLY A 49 3.63 2.82 -9.02
N ALA A 50 3.57 1.66 -9.68
CA ALA A 50 4.74 0.87 -10.03
C ALA A 50 5.75 1.64 -10.91
N PHE A 51 5.29 2.43 -11.89
CA PHE A 51 6.18 3.26 -12.70
C PHE A 51 6.86 4.39 -11.91
N ILE A 52 6.17 4.96 -10.92
CA ILE A 52 6.76 5.96 -10.02
C ILE A 52 7.86 5.30 -9.19
N GLU A 53 7.59 4.13 -8.63
CA GLU A 53 8.59 3.36 -7.88
C GLU A 53 9.80 2.98 -8.74
N GLU A 54 9.55 2.48 -9.96
CA GLU A 54 10.60 2.13 -10.91
C GLU A 54 11.48 3.33 -11.24
N LYS A 55 10.87 4.51 -11.46
CA LYS A 55 11.61 5.75 -11.67
C LYS A 55 12.52 6.06 -10.49
N VAL A 56 12.00 6.03 -9.27
CA VAL A 56 12.79 6.31 -8.04
C VAL A 56 13.95 5.34 -7.90
N LYS A 57 13.71 4.04 -8.13
CA LYS A 57 14.73 2.99 -7.97
C LYS A 57 15.80 3.06 -9.06
N ASN A 58 15.41 3.19 -10.33
CA ASN A 58 16.27 2.86 -11.47
C ASN A 58 16.72 4.05 -12.32
N SER A 59 15.98 5.18 -12.34
CA SER A 59 16.35 6.30 -13.22
C SER A 59 17.57 7.04 -12.67
N ARG A 60 18.61 7.20 -13.50
CA ARG A 60 19.83 7.97 -13.19
C ARG A 60 20.13 8.95 -14.34
N GLY A 61 20.50 10.18 -13.99
CA GLY A 61 20.76 11.23 -14.99
C GLY A 61 19.52 11.70 -15.76
N THR A 62 19.71 12.68 -16.64
CA THR A 62 18.61 13.43 -17.27
C THR A 62 17.78 12.58 -18.24
N LYS A 63 18.43 11.82 -19.13
CA LYS A 63 17.77 11.03 -20.19
C LYS A 63 16.79 10.01 -19.63
N ASP A 64 17.22 9.22 -18.64
CA ASP A 64 16.39 8.19 -18.04
C ASP A 64 15.22 8.79 -17.25
N ASN A 65 15.48 9.89 -16.54
CA ASN A 65 14.42 10.64 -15.86
C ASN A 65 13.35 11.17 -16.82
N THR A 66 13.74 11.71 -17.98
CA THR A 66 12.78 12.17 -19.00
C THR A 66 11.97 11.02 -19.57
N ARG A 67 12.60 9.87 -19.88
CA ARG A 67 11.90 8.68 -20.37
C ARG A 67 10.89 8.16 -19.35
N ALA A 68 11.30 7.99 -18.11
CA ALA A 68 10.43 7.53 -17.03
C ALA A 68 9.27 8.51 -16.78
N GLN A 69 9.54 9.82 -16.82
CA GLN A 69 8.50 10.84 -16.69
C GLN A 69 7.44 10.75 -17.81
N THR A 70 7.86 10.46 -19.05
CA THR A 70 6.94 10.28 -20.18
C THR A 70 6.02 9.07 -19.95
N ILE A 71 6.56 7.94 -19.48
CA ILE A 71 5.77 6.74 -19.17
C ILE A 71 4.75 7.03 -18.06
N ILE A 72 5.18 7.69 -16.98
CA ILE A 72 4.29 8.08 -15.87
C ILE A 72 3.18 9.01 -16.37
N LYS A 73 3.50 9.96 -17.26
CA LYS A 73 2.50 10.87 -17.85
C LYS A 73 1.49 10.11 -18.71
N GLN A 74 1.94 9.17 -19.53
CA GLN A 74 1.05 8.31 -20.34
C GLN A 74 0.13 7.47 -19.46
N ALA A 75 0.68 6.84 -18.42
CA ALA A 75 -0.09 6.07 -17.45
C ALA A 75 -1.14 6.94 -16.72
N LYS A 76 -0.78 8.18 -16.36
CA LYS A 76 -1.74 9.15 -15.80
C LYS A 76 -2.86 9.49 -16.78
N THR A 77 -2.54 9.77 -18.05
CA THR A 77 -3.57 10.06 -19.06
C THR A 77 -4.52 8.88 -19.24
N GLN A 78 -4.01 7.65 -19.28
CA GLN A 78 -4.84 6.44 -19.35
C GLN A 78 -5.75 6.29 -18.12
N LEU A 79 -5.21 6.52 -16.92
CA LEU A 79 -5.96 6.52 -15.67
C LEU A 79 -7.09 7.56 -15.68
N ASP A 80 -6.79 8.81 -16.05
CA ASP A 80 -7.76 9.90 -16.10
C ASP A 80 -8.88 9.58 -17.12
N ASN A 81 -8.52 9.00 -18.28
CA ASN A 81 -9.49 8.55 -19.29
C ASN A 81 -10.41 7.42 -18.78
N LEU A 82 -9.87 6.44 -18.06
CA LEU A 82 -10.67 5.34 -17.48
C LEU A 82 -11.58 5.85 -16.37
N ALA A 83 -11.09 6.75 -15.52
CA ALA A 83 -11.87 7.36 -14.45
C ALA A 83 -13.01 8.22 -15.00
N ASN A 84 -12.78 8.97 -16.07
CA ASN A 84 -13.82 9.72 -16.78
C ASN A 84 -14.88 8.79 -17.37
N LYS A 85 -14.48 7.71 -18.06
CA LYS A 85 -15.42 6.70 -18.59
C LYS A 85 -16.27 6.05 -17.49
N TYR A 86 -15.67 5.80 -16.32
CA TYR A 86 -16.41 5.33 -15.15
C TYR A 86 -17.44 6.36 -14.68
N ASN A 87 -17.04 7.62 -14.53
CA ASN A 87 -17.94 8.69 -14.09
C ASN A 87 -19.08 8.92 -15.08
N GLU A 88 -18.82 8.89 -16.39
CA GLU A 88 -19.89 8.94 -17.39
C GLU A 88 -20.86 7.76 -17.29
N ASN A 89 -20.34 6.55 -17.02
CA ASN A 89 -21.19 5.38 -16.81
C ASN A 89 -22.03 5.54 -15.53
N TRP A 90 -21.44 6.09 -14.47
CA TRP A 90 -22.15 6.40 -13.22
C TRP A 90 -23.24 7.44 -13.46
N ASP A 91 -22.96 8.53 -14.19
CA ASP A 91 -23.93 9.60 -14.47
C ASP A 91 -25.13 9.06 -15.26
N ARG A 92 -24.89 8.17 -16.23
CA ARG A 92 -25.95 7.45 -16.96
C ARG A 92 -26.74 6.48 -16.08
N LEU A 93 -26.07 5.80 -15.16
CA LEU A 93 -26.73 4.90 -14.20
C LEU A 93 -27.61 5.70 -13.23
N ALA A 94 -27.11 6.84 -12.75
CA ALA A 94 -27.83 7.71 -11.83
C ALA A 94 -29.04 8.39 -12.48
N SER A 95 -28.95 8.82 -13.74
CA SER A 95 -30.12 9.33 -14.46
C SER A 95 -31.18 8.24 -14.64
N LEU A 96 -30.77 7.04 -15.03
CA LEU A 96 -31.66 5.90 -15.21
C LEU A 96 -32.34 5.47 -13.88
N LEU A 97 -31.66 5.56 -12.74
CA LEU A 97 -32.22 5.28 -11.42
C LEU A 97 -33.15 6.36 -10.87
N ARG A 98 -33.06 7.60 -11.36
CA ARG A 98 -34.04 8.65 -11.03
C ARG A 98 -35.37 8.38 -11.72
N VAL A 99 -35.31 7.78 -12.91
CA VAL A 99 -36.46 7.48 -13.76
C VAL A 99 -37.08 6.12 -13.40
N LEU A 100 -36.27 5.09 -13.16
CA LEU A 100 -36.75 3.80 -12.68
C LEU A 100 -37.13 3.85 -11.20
N LEU A 101 -38.39 3.53 -10.91
CA LEU A 101 -38.90 3.33 -9.56
C LEU A 101 -38.04 2.29 -8.81
N ARG A 102 -37.39 2.72 -7.71
CA ARG A 102 -36.55 1.87 -6.84
C ARG A 102 -37.26 0.61 -6.31
N ASP A 103 -38.58 0.58 -6.36
CA ASP A 103 -39.41 -0.52 -5.90
C ASP A 103 -39.33 -1.78 -6.78
N LYS A 104 -38.85 -1.67 -8.02
CA LYS A 104 -38.70 -2.82 -8.92
C LYS A 104 -37.35 -3.55 -8.79
N LEU A 105 -36.47 -3.09 -7.90
CA LEU A 105 -35.15 -3.70 -7.69
C LEU A 105 -35.15 -4.77 -6.59
N THR A 106 -34.34 -5.80 -6.80
CA THR A 106 -34.03 -6.78 -5.77
C THR A 106 -33.16 -6.18 -4.66
N ALA A 107 -33.13 -6.82 -3.48
CA ALA A 107 -32.28 -6.40 -2.38
C ALA A 107 -30.78 -6.41 -2.73
N ALA A 108 -30.34 -7.38 -3.54
CA ALA A 108 -28.95 -7.50 -4.00
C ALA A 108 -28.56 -6.31 -4.89
N GLU A 109 -29.36 -5.99 -5.91
CA GLU A 109 -29.10 -4.86 -6.81
C GLU A 109 -29.08 -3.52 -6.07
N ARG A 110 -29.93 -3.35 -5.06
CA ARG A 110 -29.92 -2.15 -4.20
C ARG A 110 -28.63 -2.02 -3.39
N ASN A 111 -28.04 -3.12 -2.95
CA ASN A 111 -26.77 -3.10 -2.23
C ASN A 111 -25.59 -2.79 -3.17
N ASP A 112 -25.57 -3.39 -4.36
CA ASP A 112 -24.55 -3.10 -5.39
C ASP A 112 -24.56 -1.61 -5.78
N LEU A 113 -25.76 -1.03 -5.91
CA LEU A 113 -25.94 0.39 -6.17
C LEU A 113 -25.45 1.31 -5.04
N LYS A 114 -25.55 0.88 -3.78
CA LYS A 114 -24.99 1.63 -2.64
C LYS A 114 -23.47 1.53 -2.59
N ALA A 115 -22.91 0.44 -3.08
CA ALA A 115 -21.46 0.21 -3.10
C ALA A 115 -20.77 1.09 -4.15
N LEU A 116 -21.35 1.26 -5.34
CA LEU A 116 -20.80 2.11 -6.38
C LEU A 116 -21.08 3.60 -6.14
N ARG A 117 -20.03 4.41 -6.16
CA ARG A 117 -20.10 5.87 -6.01
C ARG A 117 -19.44 6.56 -7.19
N ARG A 118 -19.78 7.83 -7.42
CA ARG A 118 -19.06 8.66 -8.40
C ARG A 118 -17.64 8.89 -7.89
N LEU A 119 -16.63 8.78 -8.76
CA LEU A 119 -15.22 8.97 -8.39
C LEU A 119 -14.88 10.44 -8.23
N ASP A 120 -14.16 10.76 -7.16
CA ASP A 120 -13.41 12.00 -7.06
C ASP A 120 -12.01 11.81 -7.66
N LEU A 121 -11.77 12.47 -8.80
CA LEU A 121 -10.52 12.36 -9.56
C LEU A 121 -9.29 12.84 -8.77
N GLN A 122 -9.46 13.63 -7.71
CA GLN A 122 -8.35 14.19 -6.93
C GLN A 122 -7.96 13.31 -5.75
N THR A 123 -8.95 12.69 -5.10
CA THR A 123 -8.76 11.96 -3.85
C THR A 123 -8.78 10.45 -4.06
N ASP A 124 -9.69 9.93 -4.89
CA ASP A 124 -9.89 8.49 -5.04
C ASP A 124 -8.82 7.81 -5.88
N LEU A 125 -8.15 8.55 -6.76
CA LEU A 125 -7.11 8.01 -7.64
C LEU A 125 -5.73 7.91 -6.98
N ARG A 126 -5.65 8.22 -5.68
CA ARG A 126 -4.41 8.09 -4.91
C ARG A 126 -4.15 6.62 -4.61
N ALA A 127 -3.08 6.09 -5.18
CA ALA A 127 -2.55 4.79 -4.78
C ALA A 127 -2.01 4.89 -3.36
N ARG A 128 -2.31 3.88 -2.53
CA ARG A 128 -1.50 3.63 -1.35
C ARG A 128 -0.16 3.06 -1.84
N ASP A 129 0.94 3.63 -1.41
CA ASP A 129 2.25 3.02 -1.60
C ASP A 129 2.31 1.76 -0.73
N ILE A 130 2.41 0.60 -1.36
CA ILE A 130 2.41 -0.70 -0.67
C ILE A 130 3.84 -1.12 -0.31
N GLN A 131 4.86 -0.44 -0.85
CA GLN A 131 6.27 -0.72 -0.63
C GLN A 131 6.92 0.27 0.34
N ALA A 132 6.31 1.44 0.55
CA ALA A 132 6.72 2.35 1.60
C ALA A 132 6.68 1.62 2.95
N ALA A 133 7.81 1.66 3.67
CA ALA A 133 7.89 1.17 5.03
C ALA A 133 6.81 1.87 5.87
N ARG A 134 6.04 1.09 6.62
CA ARG A 134 4.97 1.64 7.44
C ARG A 134 5.58 2.54 8.51
N THR A 135 5.04 3.74 8.64
CA THR A 135 5.43 4.72 9.65
C THR A 135 4.36 4.83 10.74
N LEU A 136 4.76 5.32 11.91
CA LEU A 136 3.86 5.56 13.03
C LEU A 136 2.77 6.58 12.60
N GLY A 137 1.53 6.12 12.45
CA GLY A 137 0.40 6.94 11.98
C GLY A 137 -0.30 6.39 10.73
N ASP A 138 0.32 5.47 10.00
CA ASP A 138 -0.28 4.87 8.79
C ASP A 138 -1.53 4.03 9.08
N SER A 139 -1.75 3.64 10.34
CA SER A 139 -2.99 2.97 10.78
C SER A 139 -4.22 3.88 10.69
N ARG A 140 -4.05 5.20 10.63
CA ARG A 140 -5.13 6.18 10.45
C ARG A 140 -5.46 6.43 8.98
N PHE A 141 -4.66 5.90 8.05
CA PHE A 141 -4.92 6.07 6.62
C PHE A 141 -6.13 5.23 6.19
N VAL A 142 -7.26 5.89 5.95
CA VAL A 142 -8.42 5.28 5.31
C VAL A 142 -8.17 5.33 3.80
N GLY A 143 -7.86 4.18 3.20
CA GLY A 143 -7.71 4.06 1.75
C GLY A 143 -8.99 4.46 1.00
N SER A 144 -8.86 4.88 -0.27
CA SER A 144 -10.02 5.22 -1.09
C SER A 144 -11.02 4.06 -1.13
N TRP A 145 -12.31 4.40 -1.11
CA TRP A 145 -13.42 3.45 -1.17
C TRP A 145 -13.32 2.51 -2.38
N ILE A 146 -12.63 2.94 -3.45
CA ILE A 146 -12.41 2.11 -4.63
C ILE A 146 -11.74 0.80 -4.27
N TRP A 147 -10.99 0.69 -3.18
CA TRP A 147 -10.29 -0.54 -2.79
C TRP A 147 -11.15 -1.50 -1.97
N SER A 148 -12.28 -1.05 -1.41
CA SER A 148 -13.17 -1.88 -0.58
C SER A 148 -14.31 -2.53 -1.36
N VAL A 149 -14.64 -2.01 -2.55
CA VAL A 149 -15.80 -2.47 -3.33
C VAL A 149 -15.44 -3.64 -4.23
N HIS A 150 -16.19 -4.74 -4.21
CA HIS A 150 -15.97 -5.88 -5.11
C HIS A 150 -17.30 -6.43 -5.61
N ALA A 151 -17.36 -6.81 -6.88
CA ALA A 151 -18.54 -7.46 -7.44
C ALA A 151 -18.76 -8.80 -6.69
N GLY A 152 -19.94 -9.00 -6.10
CA GLY A 152 -20.27 -10.24 -5.40
C GLY A 152 -19.51 -10.49 -4.09
N GLY A 153 -18.83 -9.49 -3.52
CA GLY A 153 -18.18 -9.58 -2.19
C GLY A 153 -16.89 -10.40 -2.09
N SER A 154 -16.62 -11.34 -3.01
CA SER A 154 -15.49 -12.28 -2.90
C SER A 154 -14.11 -11.63 -2.97
N GLY A 155 -13.91 -10.65 -3.86
CA GLY A 155 -12.60 -10.01 -4.05
C GLY A 155 -12.11 -9.17 -2.87
N ARG A 156 -13.04 -8.76 -1.98
CA ARG A 156 -12.70 -7.96 -0.79
C ARG A 156 -11.87 -8.76 0.19
N GLU A 157 -12.24 -10.02 0.39
CA GLU A 157 -11.55 -10.91 1.31
C GLU A 157 -10.13 -11.21 0.84
N GLU A 158 -9.90 -11.36 -0.46
CA GLU A 158 -8.57 -11.66 -0.98
C GLU A 158 -7.61 -10.47 -0.83
N ALA A 159 -8.06 -9.25 -1.15
CA ALA A 159 -7.26 -8.04 -1.00
C ALA A 159 -6.90 -7.79 0.49
N GLU A 160 -7.86 -7.93 1.39
CA GLU A 160 -7.64 -7.80 2.84
C GLU A 160 -6.70 -8.90 3.37
N ARG A 161 -6.81 -10.14 2.87
CA ARG A 161 -5.89 -11.23 3.22
C ARG A 161 -4.45 -10.94 2.76
N VAL A 162 -4.26 -10.49 1.52
CA VAL A 162 -2.91 -10.16 1.00
C VAL A 162 -2.27 -9.04 1.81
N GLU A 163 -3.03 -8.00 2.16
CA GLU A 163 -2.53 -6.93 3.02
C GLU A 163 -2.13 -7.45 4.40
N TRP A 164 -2.97 -8.31 4.99
CA TRP A 164 -2.69 -8.93 6.28
C TRP A 164 -1.41 -9.78 6.24
N PHE A 165 -1.24 -10.64 5.21
CA PHE A 165 -0.04 -11.46 5.06
C PHE A 165 1.23 -10.61 4.94
N ARG A 166 1.18 -9.50 4.18
CA ARG A 166 2.32 -8.58 4.06
C ARG A 166 2.65 -7.91 5.39
N ALA A 167 1.65 -7.38 6.08
CA ALA A 167 1.82 -6.74 7.38
C ALA A 167 2.38 -7.71 8.42
N ARG A 168 1.90 -8.95 8.41
CA ARG A 168 2.41 -10.01 9.28
C ARG A 168 3.87 -10.35 8.98
N ALA A 169 4.22 -10.56 7.71
CA ALA A 169 5.60 -10.87 7.31
C ALA A 169 6.57 -9.70 7.58
N GLU A 170 6.09 -8.46 7.53
CA GLU A 170 6.86 -7.27 7.93
C GLU A 170 7.09 -7.26 9.45
N LYS A 171 6.05 -7.52 10.26
CA LYS A 171 6.18 -7.65 11.71
C LYS A 171 7.15 -8.76 12.12
N GLU A 172 7.03 -9.94 11.50
CA GLU A 172 7.92 -11.08 11.76
C GLU A 172 9.39 -10.73 11.46
N ARG A 173 9.66 -10.01 10.37
CA ARG A 173 11.01 -9.51 10.06
C ARG A 173 11.51 -8.49 11.09
N TYR A 174 10.66 -7.57 11.54
CA TYR A 174 11.06 -6.62 12.59
C TYR A 174 11.38 -7.32 13.92
N ASP A 175 10.60 -8.33 14.31
CA ASP A 175 10.92 -9.13 15.50
C ASP A 175 12.26 -9.87 15.35
N GLU A 176 12.54 -10.41 14.16
CA GLU A 176 13.82 -11.06 13.86
C GLU A 176 14.98 -10.08 14.00
N GLU A 177 14.88 -8.88 13.42
CA GLU A 177 15.90 -7.82 13.54
C GLU A 177 16.15 -7.41 15.00
N VAL A 178 15.09 -7.26 15.82
CA VAL A 178 15.24 -6.98 17.26
C VAL A 178 15.98 -8.12 17.97
N ASN A 179 15.64 -9.37 17.66
CA ASN A 179 16.29 -10.53 18.25
C ASN A 179 17.77 -10.63 17.84
N ILE A 180 18.08 -10.37 16.57
CA ILE A 180 19.44 -10.30 16.04
C ILE A 180 20.23 -9.21 16.77
N LEU A 181 19.66 -8.01 16.88
CA LEU A 181 20.29 -6.88 17.56
C LEU A 181 20.60 -7.22 19.03
N HIS A 182 19.65 -7.78 19.78
CA HIS A 182 19.89 -8.26 21.14
C HIS A 182 20.99 -9.33 21.22
N ALA A 183 21.05 -10.25 20.24
CA ALA A 183 22.10 -11.25 20.18
C ALA A 183 23.48 -10.63 19.88
N GLU A 184 23.54 -9.64 18.99
CA GLU A 184 24.74 -8.89 18.65
C GLU A 184 25.27 -8.05 19.82
N PHE A 185 24.39 -7.38 20.57
CA PHE A 185 24.76 -6.68 21.79
C PHE A 185 25.38 -7.63 22.82
N ARG A 186 24.73 -8.77 23.10
CA ARG A 186 25.28 -9.80 24.01
C ARG A 186 26.63 -10.34 23.54
N ARG A 187 26.80 -10.58 22.23
CA ARG A 187 28.09 -11.01 21.67
C ARG A 187 29.16 -9.93 21.83
N THR A 188 28.80 -8.66 21.67
CA THR A 188 29.70 -7.51 21.82
C THR A 188 30.22 -7.38 23.26
N ILE A 189 29.34 -7.51 24.25
CA ILE A 189 29.71 -7.55 25.69
C ILE A 189 30.69 -8.69 25.95
N LYS A 190 30.39 -9.91 25.47
CA LYS A 190 31.28 -11.07 25.62
C LYS A 190 32.62 -10.87 24.91
N SER A 191 32.64 -10.20 23.76
CA SER A 191 33.86 -9.87 23.02
C SER A 191 34.74 -8.90 23.82
N PHE A 192 34.16 -7.84 24.39
CA PHE A 192 34.89 -6.90 25.25
C PHE A 192 35.43 -7.56 26.52
N MET A 193 34.62 -8.38 27.19
CA MET A 193 35.07 -9.20 28.32
C MET A 193 36.28 -10.05 27.91
N LYS A 194 36.17 -10.78 26.80
CA LYS A 194 37.25 -11.66 26.34
C LYS A 194 38.51 -10.88 26.01
N MET A 195 38.36 -9.73 25.37
CA MET A 195 39.48 -8.88 24.99
C MET A 195 40.18 -8.30 26.23
N SER A 196 39.41 -7.89 27.25
CA SER A 196 39.96 -7.47 28.55
C SER A 196 40.80 -8.58 29.17
N GLU A 197 40.28 -9.80 29.24
CA GLU A 197 41.02 -10.97 29.76
C GLU A 197 42.32 -11.25 29.00
N VAL A 198 42.27 -11.20 27.66
CA VAL A 198 43.44 -11.48 26.81
C VAL A 198 44.54 -10.44 27.02
N TRP A 199 44.18 -9.15 27.07
CA TRP A 199 45.13 -8.08 27.36
C TRP A 199 45.69 -8.16 28.79
N GLU A 200 44.86 -8.52 29.76
CA GLU A 200 45.30 -8.73 31.13
C GLU A 200 46.27 -9.91 31.24
N ALA A 201 45.99 -11.01 30.55
CA ALA A 201 46.90 -12.15 30.48
C ALA A 201 48.22 -11.77 29.78
N ALA A 202 48.17 -10.96 28.73
CA ALA A 202 49.37 -10.46 28.05
C ALA A 202 50.23 -9.58 28.97
N ALA A 203 49.62 -8.76 29.84
CA ALA A 203 50.33 -7.93 30.81
C ALA A 203 51.07 -8.74 31.89
N ARG A 204 50.57 -9.94 32.22
CA ARG A 204 51.16 -10.82 33.26
C ARG A 204 52.37 -11.61 32.79
N LYS A 205 52.62 -11.71 31.47
CA LYS A 205 53.76 -12.47 30.95
C LYS A 205 55.08 -11.78 31.30
N SER A 206 56.04 -12.57 31.80
CA SER A 206 57.31 -12.08 32.35
C SER A 206 58.29 -11.57 31.28
N ASP A 207 58.22 -12.13 30.08
CA ASP A 207 58.99 -11.85 28.86
C ASP A 207 58.81 -10.45 28.24
N ARG A 208 57.89 -9.62 28.76
CA ARG A 208 57.54 -8.31 28.19
C ARG A 208 58.19 -7.14 28.91
N SER A 209 58.52 -6.10 28.14
CA SER A 209 59.07 -4.85 28.67
C SER A 209 58.06 -4.13 29.58
N PRO A 210 58.52 -3.26 30.51
CA PRO A 210 57.62 -2.50 31.39
C PRO A 210 56.59 -1.66 30.62
N GLY A 211 57.00 -1.03 29.50
CA GLY A 211 56.09 -0.25 28.65
C GLY A 211 55.02 -1.10 27.97
N ALA A 212 55.38 -2.29 27.47
CA ALA A 212 54.43 -3.23 26.89
C ALA A 212 53.41 -3.74 27.92
N LYS A 213 53.85 -3.97 29.17
CA LYS A 213 52.97 -4.33 30.29
C LYS A 213 52.00 -3.21 30.64
N ALA A 214 52.48 -1.96 30.70
CA ALA A 214 51.63 -0.79 30.97
C ALA A 214 50.55 -0.60 29.88
N TYR A 215 50.93 -0.71 28.61
CA TYR A 215 49.99 -0.61 27.49
C TYR A 215 48.94 -1.72 27.50
N ALA A 216 49.35 -2.96 27.78
CA ALA A 216 48.43 -4.09 27.88
C ALA A 216 47.41 -3.90 29.02
N LYS A 217 47.83 -3.39 30.19
CA LYS A 217 46.92 -3.01 31.27
C LYS A 217 45.94 -1.90 30.86
N GLN A 218 46.42 -0.87 30.15
CA GLN A 218 45.56 0.19 29.65
C GLN A 218 44.48 -0.37 28.70
N LYS A 219 44.83 -1.28 27.79
CA LYS A 219 43.87 -1.92 26.89
C LYS A 219 42.90 -2.83 27.61
N SER A 220 43.38 -3.62 28.58
CA SER A 220 42.54 -4.42 29.48
C SER A 220 41.45 -3.57 30.16
N PHE A 221 41.86 -2.44 30.74
CA PHE A 221 40.95 -1.49 31.39
C PHE A 221 39.97 -0.83 30.41
N MET A 222 40.45 -0.42 29.23
CA MET A 222 39.61 0.16 28.18
C MET A 222 38.48 -0.80 27.77
N PHE A 223 38.80 -2.06 27.48
CA PHE A 223 37.79 -3.05 27.08
C PHE A 223 36.84 -3.39 28.23
N LYS A 224 37.33 -3.42 29.47
CA LYS A 224 36.46 -3.59 30.64
C LYS A 224 35.45 -2.45 30.76
N ARG A 225 35.90 -1.19 30.59
CA ARG A 225 35.00 -0.03 30.57
C ARG A 225 33.96 -0.12 29.44
N MET A 226 34.36 -0.57 28.25
CA MET A 226 33.43 -0.76 27.13
C MET A 226 32.41 -1.87 27.41
N GLN A 227 32.80 -2.92 28.12
CA GLN A 227 31.88 -3.97 28.60
C GLN A 227 30.86 -3.39 29.58
N ASP A 228 31.30 -2.62 30.58
CA ASP A 228 30.42 -2.07 31.62
C ASP A 228 29.36 -1.15 31.00
N VAL A 229 29.78 -0.22 30.14
CA VAL A 229 28.88 0.68 29.41
C VAL A 229 27.90 -0.10 28.52
N ALA A 230 28.38 -1.11 27.78
CA ALA A 230 27.50 -1.90 26.92
C ALA A 230 26.50 -2.77 27.72
N THR A 231 26.82 -3.11 28.97
CA THR A 231 25.92 -3.87 29.85
C THR A 231 24.83 -2.96 30.41
N GLU A 232 25.19 -1.74 30.81
CA GLU A 232 24.22 -0.72 31.25
C GLU A 232 23.15 -0.45 30.18
N TYR A 233 23.56 -0.31 28.91
CA TYR A 233 22.62 -0.15 27.79
C TYR A 233 21.74 -1.38 27.48
N LEU A 234 22.08 -2.57 27.98
CA LEU A 234 21.27 -3.77 27.78
C LEU A 234 20.18 -3.93 28.86
N ASP A 235 20.42 -3.35 30.03
CA ASP A 235 19.53 -3.47 31.20
C ASP A 235 18.49 -2.33 31.28
N GLU A 236 18.67 -1.23 30.52
CA GLU A 236 17.68 -0.16 30.27
C GLU A 236 16.60 -0.56 29.25
#